data_AF-A0A293MJ47-F1
#
_entry.id   AF-A0A293MJ47-F1
#
_cell.length_a   1.000
_cell.length_b   1.000
_cell.length_c   1.000
_cell.angle_alpha   90.00
_cell.angle_beta   90.00
_cell.angle_gamma   90.00
#
_symmetry.space_group_name_H-M   'P 1'
#
loop_
_entity.id
_entity.type
_entity.pdbx_description
1 polymer ?
#
loop_
_entity_poly.entity_id
_entity_poly.type
_entity_poly.pdbx_seq_one_letter_code
_entity_poly.pdbx_strand_id
1 'polypeptide(L)'
;MRMYTSQLMSGRMDGKRQPLFQLVDGVKIPLGFSPESLRSCLQYKPSPGDIFIDTFPKCGTNWAKRIVQLLLGRDTSECSDYGLSTSFFEMVGEKVIKNLPQPRIICTHLEYHLLPQHPEAKYIYIVLNPKDCCVSFFYHTQKTKVYEFETGHSTSIWTFSSRDKRAMATILVT
;
A
#
# COMPACT_ATOMS: atom_id res chain seq x y z
N MET A 1 4.13 1.19 29.75
CA MET A 1 2.92 0.75 29.02
C MET A 1 2.30 1.97 28.35
N ARG A 2 2.65 2.27 27.08
CA ARG A 2 2.02 3.37 26.33
C ARG A 2 0.77 2.82 25.66
N MET A 3 -0.40 3.26 26.09
CA MET A 3 -1.64 2.99 25.37
C MET A 3 -1.65 3.83 24.09
N TYR A 4 -1.69 3.18 22.93
CA TYR A 4 -1.72 3.84 21.63
C TYR A 4 -3.18 3.90 21.13
N THR A 5 -3.77 5.09 21.26
CA THR A 5 -5.07 5.45 20.68
C THR A 5 -4.91 5.79 19.20
N SER A 6 -5.72 5.21 18.31
CA SER A 6 -5.80 5.62 16.91
C SER A 6 -6.34 7.05 16.83
N GLN A 7 -5.63 7.95 16.15
CA GLN A 7 -6.08 9.32 15.93
C GLN A 7 -6.63 9.43 14.51
N LEU A 8 -7.91 9.80 14.39
CA LEU A 8 -8.53 10.12 13.10
C LEU A 8 -7.97 11.44 12.59
N MET A 9 -7.41 11.45 11.38
CA MET A 9 -6.98 12.70 10.75
C MET A 9 -8.22 13.37 10.15
N SER A 10 -8.46 14.65 10.50
CA SER A 10 -9.59 15.46 10.01
C SER A 10 -9.76 15.31 8.49
N GLY A 11 -10.97 14.96 8.04
CA GLY A 11 -11.32 14.87 6.61
C GLY A 11 -11.35 16.21 5.87
N ARG A 12 -10.98 17.31 6.53
CA ARG A 12 -10.79 18.63 5.93
C ARG A 12 -9.47 19.25 6.38
N MET A 13 -8.71 19.78 5.42
CA MET A 13 -7.50 20.59 5.63
C MET A 13 -7.64 21.86 4.79
N ASP A 14 -7.40 23.03 5.40
CA ASP A 14 -7.56 24.35 4.76
C ASP A 14 -8.93 24.53 4.06
N GLY A 15 -9.99 24.02 4.68
CA GLY A 15 -11.36 24.04 4.15
C GLY A 15 -11.62 23.05 3.01
N LYS A 16 -10.61 22.33 2.51
CA LYS A 16 -10.72 21.35 1.43
C LYS A 16 -10.87 19.94 1.97
N ARG A 17 -11.76 19.15 1.38
CA ARG A 17 -11.89 17.71 1.68
C ARG A 17 -10.54 17.04 1.45
N GLN A 18 -10.20 16.05 2.27
CA GLN A 18 -9.00 15.22 2.15
C GLN A 18 -9.41 13.75 2.17
N PRO A 19 -8.63 12.87 1.51
CA PRO A 19 -8.79 11.43 1.69
C PRO A 19 -8.60 11.05 3.16
N LEU A 20 -9.44 10.15 3.67
CA LEU A 20 -9.44 9.74 5.07
C LEU A 20 -8.34 8.72 5.37
N PHE A 21 -7.54 9.04 6.38
CA PHE A 21 -6.50 8.18 6.93
C PHE A 21 -6.62 8.15 8.45
N GLN A 22 -6.08 7.08 9.02
CA GLN A 22 -5.87 6.92 10.45
C GLN A 22 -4.39 6.70 10.73
N LEU A 23 -3.97 7.09 11.92
CA LEU A 23 -2.64 6.80 12.43
C LEU A 23 -2.71 5.60 13.38
N VAL A 24 -2.04 4.51 13.02
CA VAL A 24 -1.95 3.28 13.82
C VAL A 24 -0.49 3.02 14.13
N ASP A 25 -0.12 3.08 15.41
CA ASP A 25 1.25 2.85 15.89
C ASP A 25 2.31 3.70 15.15
N GLY A 26 1.95 4.93 14.76
CA GLY A 26 2.81 5.85 14.01
C GLY A 26 2.80 5.67 12.49
N VAL A 27 2.07 4.67 11.98
CA VAL A 27 1.92 4.40 10.55
C VAL A 27 0.59 4.96 10.05
N LYS A 28 0.65 5.72 8.95
CA LYS A 28 -0.55 6.27 8.31
C LYS A 28 -1.12 5.24 7.33
N ILE A 29 -2.34 4.79 7.57
CA ILE A 29 -3.06 3.84 6.70
C ILE A 29 -4.45 4.38 6.33
N PRO A 30 -5.04 3.95 5.20
CA PRO A 30 -6.40 4.34 4.84
C PRO A 30 -7.41 3.99 5.95
N LEU A 31 -8.45 4.80 6.11
CA LEU A 31 -9.42 4.62 7.20
C LEU A 31 -10.14 3.27 7.14
N GLY A 32 -10.43 2.76 5.94
CA GLY A 32 -11.08 1.45 5.78
C GLY A 32 -10.17 0.23 6.05
N PHE A 33 -8.89 0.41 6.42
CA PHE A 33 -8.01 -0.71 6.76
C PHE A 33 -8.10 -1.02 8.25
N SER A 34 -7.99 -2.29 8.62
CA SER A 34 -7.98 -2.71 10.02
C SER A 34 -6.62 -2.41 10.67
N PRO A 35 -6.59 -1.74 11.84
CA PRO A 35 -5.38 -1.60 12.65
C PRO A 35 -4.74 -2.95 13.01
N GLU A 36 -5.55 -3.99 13.23
CA GLU A 36 -5.10 -5.35 13.54
C GLU A 36 -4.41 -5.99 12.33
N SER A 37 -4.92 -5.79 11.12
CA SER A 37 -4.25 -6.22 9.88
C SER A 37 -2.86 -5.62 9.80
N LEU A 38 -2.72 -4.29 9.96
CA LEU A 38 -1.41 -3.63 9.96
C LEU A 38 -0.47 -4.21 11.02
N ARG A 39 -0.91 -4.32 12.28
CA ARG A 39 -0.10 -4.87 13.38
C ARG A 39 0.38 -6.28 13.09
N SER A 40 -0.48 -7.12 12.50
CA SER A 40 -0.10 -8.48 12.09
C SER A 40 0.95 -8.47 10.98
N CYS A 41 0.90 -7.51 10.05
CA CYS A 41 1.91 -7.36 9.01
C CYS A 41 3.27 -7.01 9.61
N LEU A 42 3.30 -6.07 10.58
CA LEU A 42 4.54 -5.65 11.24
C LEU A 42 5.19 -6.80 12.05
N GLN A 43 4.41 -7.77 12.51
CA GLN A 43 4.90 -8.94 13.27
C GLN A 43 5.19 -10.17 12.39
N TYR A 44 4.88 -10.09 11.10
CA TYR A 44 5.04 -11.21 10.19
C TYR A 44 6.50 -11.65 10.11
N LYS A 45 6.71 -12.97 10.03
CA LYS A 45 8.02 -13.58 9.83
C LYS A 45 8.09 -14.12 8.41
N PRO A 46 8.83 -13.46 7.49
CA PRO A 46 8.93 -13.95 6.13
C PRO A 46 9.70 -15.27 6.06
N SER A 47 9.52 -15.96 4.94
CA SER A 47 10.15 -17.23 4.60
C SER A 47 10.97 -17.13 3.31
N PRO A 48 11.86 -18.11 3.02
CA PRO A 48 12.71 -18.11 1.83
C PRO A 48 11.97 -18.06 0.48
N GLY A 49 10.67 -18.42 0.46
CA GLY A 49 9.85 -18.39 -0.76
C GLY A 49 9.09 -17.09 -0.98
N ASP A 50 9.18 -16.13 -0.06
CA ASP A 50 8.38 -14.91 -0.11
C ASP A 50 8.97 -13.91 -1.10
N ILE A 51 8.09 -13.30 -1.89
CA ILE A 51 8.42 -12.26 -2.86
C ILE A 51 7.56 -11.05 -2.52
N PHE A 52 8.19 -10.05 -1.93
CA PHE A 52 7.57 -8.76 -1.65
C PHE A 52 7.64 -7.86 -2.87
N ILE A 53 6.50 -7.28 -3.23
CA ILE A 53 6.38 -6.20 -4.21
C ILE A 53 5.97 -4.97 -3.40
N ASP A 54 6.95 -4.12 -3.12
CA ASP A 54 6.78 -2.89 -2.36
C ASP A 54 6.75 -1.70 -3.33
N THR A 55 5.69 -0.90 -3.25
CA THR A 55 5.55 0.29 -4.08
C THR A 55 4.94 1.40 -3.26
N PHE A 56 5.15 2.66 -3.65
CA PHE A 56 4.21 3.69 -3.24
C PHE A 56 2.84 3.44 -3.93
N PRO A 57 1.70 3.80 -3.31
CA PRO A 57 0.39 3.65 -3.95
C PRO A 57 0.38 4.23 -5.36
N LYS A 58 -0.06 3.41 -6.33
CA LYS A 58 -0.18 3.76 -7.77
C LYS A 58 1.11 3.80 -8.59
N CYS A 59 2.23 3.33 -8.07
CA CYS A 59 3.46 3.12 -8.85
C CYS A 59 3.50 1.82 -9.68
N GLY A 60 2.34 1.22 -10.02
CA GLY A 60 2.29 0.06 -10.92
C GLY A 60 2.32 -1.33 -10.27
N THR A 61 1.87 -1.48 -9.02
CA THR A 61 1.87 -2.76 -8.29
C THR A 61 1.20 -3.91 -9.06
N ASN A 62 0.06 -3.65 -9.72
CA ASN A 62 -0.65 -4.67 -10.50
C ASN A 62 0.18 -5.17 -11.69
N TRP A 63 0.89 -4.28 -12.38
CA TRP A 63 1.78 -4.65 -13.49
C TRP A 63 2.93 -5.52 -12.99
N ALA A 64 3.56 -5.11 -11.90
CA ALA A 64 4.65 -5.85 -11.27
C ALA A 64 4.23 -7.24 -10.79
N LYS A 65 3.11 -7.32 -10.06
CA LYS A 65 2.51 -8.58 -9.63
C LYS A 65 2.29 -9.50 -10.82
N ARG A 66 1.74 -8.96 -11.91
CA ARG A 66 1.48 -9.74 -13.12
C ARG A 66 2.78 -10.28 -13.75
N ILE A 67 3.80 -9.44 -13.88
CA ILE A 67 5.12 -9.86 -14.38
C ILE A 67 5.68 -10.98 -13.51
N VAL A 68 5.66 -10.84 -12.19
CA VAL A 68 6.15 -11.88 -11.26
C VAL A 68 5.34 -13.17 -11.38
N GLN A 69 4.00 -13.10 -11.48
CA GLN A 69 3.16 -14.28 -11.71
C GLN A 69 3.54 -15.04 -12.98
N LEU A 70 3.81 -14.30 -14.08
CA LEU A 70 4.23 -14.89 -15.36
C LEU A 70 5.63 -15.53 -15.26
N LEU A 71 6.57 -14.87 -14.59
CA LEU A 71 7.92 -15.40 -14.35
C LEU A 71 7.90 -16.69 -13.51
N LEU A 72 6.88 -16.87 -12.68
CA LEU A 72 6.66 -18.07 -11.87
C LEU A 72 5.85 -19.15 -12.59
N GLY A 73 5.51 -18.97 -13.87
CA GLY A 73 4.75 -19.95 -14.66
C GLY A 73 3.30 -20.14 -14.21
N ARG A 74 2.68 -19.15 -13.54
CA ARG A 74 1.27 -19.22 -13.14
C ARG A 74 0.35 -18.97 -14.33
N ASP A 75 -0.62 -19.86 -14.54
CA ASP A 75 -1.53 -19.78 -15.69
C ASP A 75 -2.35 -18.47 -15.68
N THR A 76 -2.59 -17.98 -16.88
CA THR A 76 -3.06 -16.65 -17.23
C THR A 76 -4.54 -16.60 -17.58
N SER A 77 -5.17 -17.76 -17.70
CA SER A 77 -6.54 -17.98 -18.16
C SER A 77 -7.60 -17.64 -17.10
N GLU A 78 -7.28 -17.76 -15.80
CA GLU A 78 -8.13 -17.27 -14.70
C GLU A 78 -7.93 -15.77 -14.45
N CYS A 79 -8.23 -14.98 -15.48
CA CYS A 79 -8.24 -13.53 -15.45
C CYS A 79 -9.45 -13.01 -14.65
N SER A 80 -9.46 -13.21 -13.34
CA SER A 80 -10.38 -12.49 -12.44
C SER A 80 -9.82 -12.39 -11.02
N ASP A 81 -8.51 -12.31 -10.88
CA ASP A 81 -7.83 -12.23 -9.58
C ASP A 81 -8.00 -10.86 -8.89
N TYR A 82 -9.12 -10.16 -9.13
CA TYR A 82 -9.60 -8.99 -8.37
C TYR A 82 -10.15 -9.39 -6.98
N GLY A 83 -9.66 -10.51 -6.42
CA GLY A 83 -9.99 -11.00 -5.08
C GLY A 83 -8.90 -10.70 -4.04
N LEU A 84 -8.86 -11.46 -2.94
CA LEU A 84 -7.87 -11.33 -1.84
C LEU A 84 -6.39 -11.32 -2.29
N SER A 85 -6.12 -11.91 -3.44
CA SER A 85 -4.83 -11.96 -4.11
C SER A 85 -4.34 -10.62 -4.66
N THR A 86 -5.21 -9.66 -4.99
CA THR A 86 -4.84 -8.25 -5.30
C THR A 86 -4.88 -7.35 -4.08
N SER A 87 -5.24 -7.90 -2.92
CA SER A 87 -5.30 -7.13 -1.70
C SER A 87 -3.91 -6.94 -1.13
N PHE A 88 -3.65 -5.73 -0.63
CA PHE A 88 -2.38 -5.36 -0.03
C PHE A 88 -2.21 -6.01 1.33
N PHE A 89 -0.97 -6.27 1.72
CA PHE A 89 -0.62 -6.95 2.94
C PHE A 89 -1.29 -6.29 4.16
N GLU A 90 -1.14 -4.98 4.30
CA GLU A 90 -1.74 -4.15 5.36
C GLU A 90 -3.29 -4.11 5.35
N MET A 91 -3.93 -4.58 4.27
CA MET A 91 -5.39 -4.72 4.18
C MET A 91 -5.84 -6.08 4.73
N VAL A 92 -5.17 -7.17 4.34
CA VAL A 92 -5.60 -8.55 4.64
C VAL A 92 -4.96 -9.16 5.88
N GLY A 93 -3.81 -8.64 6.30
CA GLY A 93 -3.04 -9.15 7.42
C GLY A 93 -2.33 -10.48 7.15
N GLU A 94 -1.55 -10.91 8.14
CA GLU A 94 -0.68 -12.09 8.08
C GLU A 94 -1.44 -13.40 7.82
N LYS A 95 -2.64 -13.57 8.39
CA LYS A 95 -3.40 -14.83 8.30
C LYS A 95 -3.70 -15.21 6.85
N VAL A 96 -4.07 -14.23 6.03
CA VAL A 96 -4.35 -14.45 4.60
C VAL A 96 -3.06 -14.76 3.85
N ILE A 97 -1.99 -13.99 4.09
CA ILE A 97 -0.70 -14.21 3.43
C ILE A 97 -0.12 -15.60 3.75
N LYS A 98 -0.23 -16.08 4.99
CA LYS A 98 0.25 -17.41 5.38
C LYS A 98 -0.42 -18.55 4.62
N ASN A 99 -1.67 -18.36 4.18
CA ASN A 99 -2.43 -19.38 3.45
C ASN A 99 -2.18 -19.35 1.94
N LEU A 100 -1.39 -18.40 1.42
CA LEU A 100 -1.04 -18.36 0.00
C LEU A 100 -0.08 -19.50 -0.38
N PRO A 101 -0.18 -20.06 -1.59
CA PRO A 101 0.75 -21.06 -2.09
C PRO A 101 2.14 -20.45 -2.29
N GLN A 102 3.17 -21.24 -1.97
CA GLN A 102 4.56 -20.88 -2.22
C GLN A 102 4.92 -21.02 -3.71
N PRO A 103 5.80 -20.15 -4.26
CA PRO A 103 6.35 -18.94 -3.64
C PRO A 103 5.29 -17.85 -3.45
N ARG A 104 5.19 -17.23 -2.27
CA ARG A 104 4.12 -16.26 -1.96
C ARG A 104 4.45 -14.89 -2.55
N ILE A 105 3.51 -14.32 -3.32
CA ILE A 105 3.63 -12.95 -3.83
C ILE A 105 2.87 -12.02 -2.88
N ILE A 106 3.58 -11.10 -2.24
CA ILE A 106 3.06 -10.21 -1.20
C ILE A 106 3.19 -8.76 -1.69
N CYS A 107 2.07 -8.09 -1.94
CA CYS A 107 2.06 -6.68 -2.35
C CYS A 107 1.86 -5.78 -1.13
N THR A 108 2.62 -4.69 -1.00
CA THR A 108 2.50 -3.78 0.16
C THR A 108 2.87 -2.35 -0.19
N HIS A 109 2.38 -1.41 0.61
CA HIS A 109 2.80 0.00 0.62
C HIS A 109 3.46 0.40 1.95
N LEU A 110 3.98 -0.55 2.73
CA LEU A 110 4.70 -0.26 3.96
C LEU A 110 5.98 0.55 3.71
N GLU A 111 6.46 1.21 4.76
CA GLU A 111 7.75 1.91 4.72
C GLU A 111 8.85 0.85 4.74
N TYR A 112 9.97 1.08 4.05
CA TYR A 112 11.08 0.11 4.00
C TYR A 112 11.52 -0.39 5.39
N HIS A 113 11.58 0.51 6.39
CA HIS A 113 11.99 0.16 7.76
C HIS A 113 10.93 -0.61 8.56
N LEU A 114 9.68 -0.60 8.10
CA LEU A 114 8.56 -1.35 8.69
C LEU A 114 8.34 -2.70 8.01
N LEU A 115 8.95 -2.91 6.84
CA LEU A 115 8.77 -4.12 6.06
C LEU A 115 9.53 -5.28 6.71
N PRO A 116 8.87 -6.40 7.04
CA PRO A 116 9.55 -7.55 7.63
C PRO A 116 10.61 -8.14 6.69
N GLN A 117 11.79 -8.42 7.22
CA GLN A 117 12.95 -8.87 6.46
C GLN A 117 13.31 -10.33 6.70
N HIS A 118 13.72 -11.03 5.63
CA HIS A 118 14.31 -12.36 5.71
C HIS A 118 15.43 -12.47 4.65
N PRO A 119 16.62 -13.03 4.97
CA PRO A 119 17.77 -13.06 4.06
C PRO A 119 17.51 -13.76 2.72
N GLU A 120 16.66 -14.79 2.74
CA GLU A 120 16.33 -15.58 1.54
C GLU A 120 15.03 -15.15 0.86
N ALA A 121 14.30 -14.19 1.42
CA ALA A 121 13.13 -13.62 0.75
C ALA A 121 13.56 -12.61 -0.33
N LYS A 122 12.71 -12.39 -1.34
CA LYS A 122 12.97 -11.46 -2.43
C LYS A 122 12.15 -10.18 -2.24
N TYR A 123 12.75 -9.04 -2.54
CA TYR A 123 12.13 -7.73 -2.40
C TYR A 123 12.26 -6.95 -3.70
N ILE A 124 11.13 -6.56 -4.28
CA ILE A 124 11.04 -5.79 -5.52
C ILE A 124 10.42 -4.45 -5.16
N TYR A 125 11.22 -3.39 -5.21
CA TYR A 125 10.75 -2.03 -4.98
C TYR A 125 10.51 -1.31 -6.30
N ILE A 126 9.36 -0.64 -6.47
CA ILE A 126 9.01 0.04 -7.71
C ILE A 126 8.67 1.49 -7.45
N VAL A 127 9.34 2.33 -8.23
CA VAL A 127 9.13 3.78 -8.28
C VAL A 127 8.57 4.16 -9.64
N LEU A 128 7.73 5.20 -9.64
CA LEU A 128 7.19 5.84 -10.84
C LEU A 128 7.48 7.33 -10.74
N ASN A 129 7.51 8.06 -11.86
CA ASN A 129 7.53 9.51 -11.81
C ASN A 129 6.45 10.01 -10.82
N PRO A 130 6.81 10.85 -9.86
CA PRO A 130 5.92 11.24 -8.78
C PRO A 130 4.74 12.07 -9.26
N LYS A 131 4.89 12.85 -10.34
CA LYS A 131 3.80 13.63 -10.92
C LYS A 131 2.72 12.71 -11.46
N ASP A 132 3.12 11.67 -12.19
CA ASP A 132 2.21 10.64 -12.70
C ASP A 132 1.56 9.85 -11.55
N CYS A 133 2.36 9.52 -10.53
CA CYS A 133 1.90 8.85 -9.34
C CYS A 133 0.83 9.67 -8.61
N CYS A 134 1.03 10.98 -8.43
CA CYS A 134 0.09 11.87 -7.75
C CYS A 134 -1.25 11.95 -8.49
N VAL A 135 -1.21 12.12 -9.81
CA VAL A 135 -2.42 12.17 -10.64
C VAL A 135 -3.17 10.84 -10.58
N SER A 136 -2.46 9.72 -10.70
CA SER A 136 -3.06 8.39 -10.58
C SER A 136 -3.65 8.13 -9.20
N PHE A 137 -2.97 8.57 -8.13
CA PHE A 137 -3.43 8.45 -6.75
C PHE A 137 -4.66 9.31 -6.49
N PHE A 138 -4.72 10.53 -7.01
CA PHE A 138 -5.91 11.36 -6.95
C PHE A 138 -7.15 10.66 -7.48
N TYR A 139 -7.13 10.21 -8.74
CA TYR A 139 -8.28 9.54 -9.34
C TYR A 139 -8.60 8.20 -8.66
N HIS A 140 -7.60 7.52 -8.10
CA HIS A 140 -7.83 6.32 -7.30
C HIS A 140 -8.59 6.65 -6.01
N THR A 141 -8.16 7.66 -5.25
CA THR A 141 -8.83 8.06 -4.01
C THR A 141 -10.27 8.53 -4.24
N GLN A 142 -10.58 9.17 -5.38
CA GLN A 142 -11.96 9.52 -5.74
C GLN A 142 -12.83 8.30 -6.05
N LYS A 143 -12.26 7.25 -6.68
CA LYS A 143 -13.02 6.06 -7.12
C LYS A 143 -13.10 4.97 -6.05
N THR A 144 -12.23 5.01 -5.04
CA THR A 144 -12.11 3.97 -4.02
C THR A 144 -12.68 4.44 -2.69
N LYS A 145 -13.80 3.82 -2.29
CA LYS A 145 -14.59 4.17 -1.10
C LYS A 145 -13.80 4.18 0.22
N VAL A 146 -12.73 3.39 0.32
CA VAL A 146 -11.86 3.31 1.50
C VAL A 146 -11.31 4.68 1.94
N TYR A 147 -11.21 5.64 1.00
CA TYR A 147 -10.71 6.98 1.28
C TYR A 147 -11.81 8.04 1.51
N GLU A 148 -13.09 7.71 1.31
CA GLU A 148 -14.24 8.63 1.38
C GLU A 148 -13.98 10.00 0.71
N PHE A 149 -13.48 9.96 -0.53
CA PHE A 149 -12.98 11.13 -1.24
C PHE A 149 -13.66 11.37 -2.60
N GLU A 150 -14.87 10.85 -2.82
CA GLU A 150 -15.57 10.87 -4.11
C GLU A 150 -15.76 12.29 -4.67
N THR A 151 -16.02 13.26 -3.79
CA THR A 151 -16.22 14.68 -4.16
C THR A 151 -14.97 15.56 -3.91
N GLY A 152 -13.81 14.94 -3.79
CA GLY A 152 -12.53 15.62 -3.55
C GLY A 152 -11.97 16.35 -4.76
N HIS A 153 -11.20 17.43 -4.54
CA HIS A 153 -10.52 18.18 -5.61
C HIS A 153 -9.03 17.84 -5.70
N SER A 154 -8.45 17.97 -6.91
CA SER A 154 -7.04 17.62 -7.17
C SER A 154 -6.05 18.41 -6.31
N THR A 155 -6.36 19.67 -5.99
CA THR A 155 -5.50 20.51 -5.11
C THR A 155 -5.29 19.94 -3.71
N SER A 156 -6.19 19.09 -3.22
CA SER A 156 -6.03 18.38 -1.94
C SER A 156 -4.89 17.37 -1.98
N ILE A 157 -4.72 16.65 -3.09
CA ILE A 157 -3.71 15.59 -3.21
C ILE A 157 -2.29 16.14 -3.39
N TRP A 158 -2.15 17.31 -4.00
CA TRP A 158 -0.86 17.98 -4.16
C TRP A 158 -0.33 18.45 -2.80
N THR A 159 -1.22 18.94 -1.94
CA THR A 159 -0.91 19.32 -0.56
C THR A 159 -0.55 18.10 0.29
N PHE A 160 -1.22 16.96 0.07
CA PHE A 160 -0.91 15.69 0.71
C PHE A 160 0.46 15.14 0.27
N SER A 161 0.68 15.02 -1.05
CA SER A 161 1.90 14.46 -1.64
C SER A 161 3.13 15.31 -1.29
N SER A 162 2.98 16.63 -1.29
CA SER A 162 4.10 17.53 -0.95
C SER A 162 4.56 17.45 0.50
N ARG A 163 3.74 16.88 1.40
CA ARG A 163 4.09 16.68 2.82
C ARG A 163 4.44 15.24 3.15
N ASP A 164 4.11 14.30 2.26
CA ASP A 164 4.51 12.91 2.40
C ASP A 164 5.94 12.75 1.88
N LYS A 165 6.88 12.51 2.80
CA LYS A 165 8.30 12.34 2.48
C LYS A 165 8.55 11.21 1.49
N ARG A 166 7.67 10.21 1.37
CA ARG A 166 7.79 9.13 0.37
C ARG A 166 7.40 9.60 -1.02
N ALA A 167 6.30 10.33 -1.14
CA ALA A 167 5.90 10.92 -2.42
C ALA A 167 6.91 11.98 -2.87
N MET A 168 7.51 12.72 -1.92
CA MET A 168 8.58 13.66 -2.16
C MET A 168 9.95 13.02 -2.43
N ALA A 169 10.30 11.88 -1.83
CA ALA A 169 11.53 11.15 -2.18
C ALA A 169 11.54 10.73 -3.65
N THR A 170 10.37 10.42 -4.19
CA THR A 170 10.16 10.19 -5.63
C THR A 170 10.28 11.49 -6.47
N ILE A 171 10.05 12.68 -5.89
CA ILE A 171 10.23 14.03 -6.50
C ILE A 171 11.67 14.53 -6.41
N LEU A 172 12.42 14.12 -5.40
CA LEU A 172 13.77 14.61 -5.13
C LEU A 172 14.87 13.79 -5.82
N VAL A 173 14.52 12.76 -6.58
CA VAL A 173 15.43 12.12 -7.55
C VAL A 173 15.29 12.83 -8.89
N THR A 174 15.78 14.06 -8.97
CA THR A 174 16.10 14.80 -10.20
C THR A 174 17.37 15.59 -9.99
#